data_AF-W9V9Q8-F1
#
_entry.id   AF-W9V9Q8-F1
#
_cell.length_a   1.000
_cell.length_b   1.000
_cell.length_c   1.000
_cell.angle_alpha   90.00
_cell.angle_beta   90.00
_cell.angle_gamma   90.00
#
_symmetry.space_group_name_H-M   'P 1'
#
loop_
_entity.id
_entity.type
_entity.pdbx_description
1 polymer ?
#
loop_
_entity_poly.entity_id
_entity_poly.type
_entity_poly.pdbx_seq_one_letter_code
_entity_poly.pdbx_strand_id
1 'polypeptide(L)'
;MSESHGLKWLLGIAGVIVILAGLKAAEAIVIPIMLALFVAIISTPFVRLMTKKGIPAYLSVIIALSVLISVGSVLVMVVSQSIDTFMTRMPAYQARLQTVVVDFLPYLERWDIPVDRDVIMTHLNPSQMMGLIGSTLSSIGSLLTNLFLVVFIVIFLLLEEATFSDKLKAALPNAEHSLQNASGLCVK
;
A
#
# COMPACT_ATOMS: atom_id res chain seq x y z
N MET A 1 -41.34 -15.17 34.29
CA MET A 1 -40.62 -13.98 33.74
C MET A 1 -39.10 -14.27 33.72
N SER A 2 -38.69 -15.38 33.09
CA SER A 2 -37.28 -15.81 33.06
C SER A 2 -36.61 -15.28 31.79
N GLU A 3 -35.91 -14.18 31.97
CA GLU A 3 -34.66 -13.81 31.28
C GLU A 3 -34.56 -14.00 29.76
N SER A 4 -34.88 -12.92 29.03
CA SER A 4 -34.40 -12.67 27.66
C SER A 4 -32.92 -12.28 27.60
N HIS A 5 -32.16 -12.45 28.70
CA HIS A 5 -30.74 -12.11 28.78
C HIS A 5 -29.90 -12.94 27.81
N GLY A 6 -30.22 -14.23 27.63
CA GLY A 6 -29.53 -15.09 26.67
C GLY A 6 -29.70 -14.65 25.22
N LEU A 7 -30.91 -14.22 24.83
CA LEU A 7 -31.17 -13.74 23.47
C LEU A 7 -30.49 -12.40 23.20
N LYS A 8 -30.47 -11.48 24.17
CA LYS A 8 -29.75 -10.20 24.06
C LYS A 8 -28.24 -10.42 23.93
N TRP A 9 -27.69 -11.36 24.71
CA TRP A 9 -26.28 -11.76 24.60
C TRP A 9 -25.95 -12.38 23.24
N LEU A 10 -26.82 -13.27 22.74
CA LEU A 10 -26.62 -13.92 21.44
C LEU A 10 -26.72 -12.92 20.27
N LEU A 11 -27.68 -11.99 20.30
CA LEU A 11 -27.75 -10.89 19.33
C LEU A 11 -26.54 -9.96 19.42
N GLY A 12 -26.07 -9.66 20.64
CA GLY A 12 -24.87 -8.85 20.85
C GLY A 12 -23.62 -9.49 20.25
N ILE A 13 -23.38 -10.76 20.53
CA ILE A 13 -22.25 -11.52 19.95
C ILE A 13 -22.39 -11.62 18.44
N ALA A 14 -23.58 -11.93 17.92
CA ALA A 14 -23.82 -11.99 16.49
C ALA A 14 -23.53 -10.64 15.81
N GLY A 15 -23.97 -9.54 16.41
CA GLY A 15 -23.67 -8.19 15.93
C GLY A 15 -22.17 -7.89 15.90
N VAL A 16 -21.43 -8.23 16.96
CA VAL A 16 -19.97 -8.06 17.00
C VAL A 16 -19.29 -8.88 15.90
N ILE A 17 -19.67 -10.15 15.72
CA ILE A 17 -19.12 -11.01 14.66
C ILE A 17 -19.39 -10.42 13.28
N VAL A 18 -20.60 -9.93 13.02
CA VAL A 18 -20.96 -9.31 11.73
C VAL A 18 -20.13 -8.05 11.49
N ILE A 19 -19.95 -7.20 12.50
CA ILE A 19 -19.11 -5.99 12.39
C ILE A 19 -17.65 -6.37 12.13
N LEU A 20 -17.10 -7.33 12.87
CA LEU A 20 -15.72 -7.79 12.69
C LEU A 20 -15.51 -8.46 11.33
N ALA A 21 -16.47 -9.25 10.87
CA ALA A 21 -16.45 -9.87 9.54
C ALA A 21 -16.53 -8.81 8.43
N GLY A 22 -17.39 -7.80 8.59
CA GLY A 22 -17.46 -6.65 7.69
C GLY A 22 -16.15 -5.86 7.65
N LEU A 23 -15.54 -5.61 8.81
CA LEU A 23 -14.25 -4.91 8.91
C LEU A 23 -13.13 -5.72 8.23
N LYS A 24 -13.11 -7.04 8.43
CA LYS A 24 -12.15 -7.94 7.78
C LYS A 24 -12.36 -8.00 6.26
N ALA A 25 -13.61 -8.03 5.81
CA ALA A 25 -13.93 -7.96 4.38
C ALA A 25 -13.52 -6.62 3.75
N ALA A 26 -13.52 -5.54 4.54
CA ALA A 26 -13.11 -4.21 4.11
C ALA A 26 -11.62 -3.92 4.32
N GLU A 27 -10.80 -4.89 4.73
CA GLU A 27 -9.39 -4.66 5.11
C GLU A 27 -8.57 -3.97 4.02
N ALA A 28 -8.84 -4.32 2.74
CA ALA A 28 -8.16 -3.77 1.58
C ALA A 28 -8.32 -2.24 1.44
N ILE A 29 -9.35 -1.65 2.06
CA ILE A 29 -9.63 -0.21 2.05
C ILE A 29 -9.35 0.40 3.43
N VAL A 30 -9.75 -0.29 4.50
CA VAL A 30 -9.61 0.19 5.87
C VAL A 30 -8.15 0.37 6.26
N ILE A 31 -7.27 -0.58 5.89
CA ILE A 31 -5.85 -0.52 6.23
C ILE A 31 -5.18 0.71 5.58
N PRO A 32 -5.28 0.95 4.26
CA PRO A 32 -4.72 2.15 3.65
C PRO A 32 -5.28 3.46 4.20
N ILE A 33 -6.58 3.53 4.51
CA ILE A 33 -7.20 4.74 5.09
C ILE A 33 -6.60 5.02 6.47
N MET A 34 -6.47 4.02 7.33
CA MET A 34 -5.95 4.20 8.68
C MET A 34 -4.48 4.65 8.65
N LEU A 35 -3.68 4.07 7.75
CA LEU A 35 -2.28 4.45 7.54
C LEU A 35 -2.18 5.88 7.00
N ALA A 36 -3.00 6.22 6.00
CA ALA A 36 -3.07 7.56 5.43
C ALA A 36 -3.49 8.61 6.47
N LEU A 37 -4.45 8.30 7.33
CA LEU A 37 -4.89 9.18 8.41
C LEU A 37 -3.76 9.42 9.42
N PHE A 38 -3.03 8.37 9.80
CA PHE A 38 -1.86 8.48 10.66
C PHE A 38 -0.77 9.39 10.04
N VAL A 39 -0.44 9.17 8.76
CA VAL A 39 0.54 9.98 8.03
C VAL A 39 0.07 11.42 7.87
N ALA A 40 -1.21 11.65 7.59
CA ALA A 40 -1.78 12.97 7.44
C ALA A 40 -1.72 13.76 8.75
N ILE A 41 -2.09 13.15 9.89
CA ILE A 41 -2.00 13.79 11.23
C ILE A 41 -0.57 14.22 11.54
N ILE A 42 0.42 13.36 11.24
CA ILE A 42 1.84 13.69 11.43
C ILE A 42 2.27 14.83 10.49
N SER A 43 1.70 14.90 9.30
CA SER A 43 2.04 15.87 8.25
C SER A 43 1.30 17.20 8.37
N THR A 44 0.20 17.28 9.13
CA THR A 44 -0.60 18.50 9.37
C THR A 44 0.24 19.76 9.69
N PRO A 45 1.19 19.76 10.64
CA PRO A 45 2.01 20.95 10.92
C PRO A 45 2.84 21.40 9.70
N PHE A 46 3.34 20.46 8.90
CA PHE A 46 4.12 20.74 7.70
C PHE A 46 3.24 21.36 6.59
N VAL A 47 2.04 20.84 6.41
CA VAL A 47 1.09 21.36 5.40
C VAL A 47 0.60 22.75 5.76
N ARG A 48 0.35 23.04 7.05
CA ARG A 48 -0.02 24.39 7.52
C ARG A 48 1.03 25.46 7.24
N LEU A 49 2.32 25.08 7.18
CA LEU A 49 3.40 25.98 6.77
C LEU A 49 3.36 26.27 5.27
N MET A 50 3.00 25.29 4.43
CA MET A 50 2.92 25.45 2.97
C MET A 50 1.62 26.08 2.48
N THR A 51 0.48 25.87 3.13
CA THR A 51 -0.81 26.51 2.74
C THR A 51 -0.81 28.01 2.97
N LYS A 52 0.02 28.53 3.90
CA LYS A 52 0.32 29.98 3.98
C LYS A 52 0.88 30.57 2.67
N LYS A 53 1.36 29.73 1.75
CA LYS A 53 1.95 30.12 0.47
C LYS A 53 0.94 30.17 -0.70
N GLY A 54 -0.34 29.86 -0.47
CA GLY A 54 -1.45 30.27 -1.35
C GLY A 54 -1.75 29.41 -2.60
N ILE A 55 -1.49 28.10 -2.58
CA ILE A 55 -1.73 27.22 -3.74
C ILE A 55 -3.19 26.69 -3.76
N PRO A 56 -3.92 26.79 -4.88
CA PRO A 56 -5.31 26.29 -4.99
C PRO A 56 -5.39 24.75 -5.04
N ALA A 57 -6.43 24.20 -4.40
CA ALA A 57 -6.58 22.77 -4.13
C ALA A 57 -6.74 21.89 -5.40
N TYR A 58 -7.53 22.32 -6.39
CA TYR A 58 -7.80 21.52 -7.60
C TYR A 58 -6.55 21.29 -8.47
N LEU A 59 -5.70 22.32 -8.58
CA LEU A 59 -4.45 22.23 -9.33
C LEU A 59 -3.47 21.28 -8.65
N SER A 60 -3.47 21.27 -7.31
CA SER A 60 -2.63 20.37 -6.51
C SER A 60 -2.98 18.89 -6.72
N VAL A 61 -4.27 18.56 -6.87
CA VAL A 61 -4.72 17.18 -7.18
C VAL A 61 -4.22 16.72 -8.55
N ILE A 62 -4.42 17.53 -9.59
CA ILE A 62 -4.02 17.18 -10.96
C ILE A 62 -2.50 17.01 -11.05
N ILE A 63 -1.74 17.90 -10.42
CA ILE A 63 -0.28 17.84 -10.38
C ILE A 63 0.19 16.60 -9.61
N ALA A 64 -0.40 16.31 -8.45
CA ALA A 64 -0.06 15.13 -7.67
C ALA A 64 -0.30 13.81 -8.43
N LEU A 65 -1.47 13.68 -9.07
CA LEU A 65 -1.81 12.53 -9.92
C LEU A 65 -0.84 12.38 -11.08
N SER A 66 -0.52 13.48 -11.77
CA SER A 66 0.40 13.46 -12.90
C SER A 66 1.81 13.06 -12.47
N VAL A 67 2.33 13.63 -11.38
CA VAL A 67 3.67 13.29 -10.85
C VAL A 67 3.74 11.82 -10.47
N LEU A 68 2.71 11.30 -9.79
CA LEU A 68 2.68 9.92 -9.33
C LEU A 68 2.66 8.92 -10.49
N ILE A 69 1.87 9.18 -11.54
CA ILE A 69 1.85 8.37 -12.78
C ILE A 69 3.21 8.44 -13.49
N SER A 70 3.80 9.63 -13.58
CA SER A 70 5.10 9.82 -14.24
C SER A 70 6.22 9.09 -13.51
N VAL A 71 6.32 9.24 -12.18
CA VAL A 71 7.35 8.56 -11.37
C VAL A 71 7.18 7.04 -11.41
N GLY A 72 5.95 6.54 -11.27
CA GLY A 72 5.66 5.11 -11.36
C GLY A 72 6.07 4.53 -12.72
N SER A 73 5.77 5.24 -13.81
CA SER A 73 6.13 4.80 -15.17
C SER A 73 7.65 4.71 -15.37
N VAL A 74 8.41 5.70 -14.88
CA VAL A 74 9.88 5.69 -14.96
C VAL A 74 10.46 4.52 -14.18
N LEU A 75 9.97 4.26 -12.96
CA LEU A 75 10.43 3.13 -12.15
C LEU A 75 10.15 1.78 -12.83
N VAL A 76 8.95 1.59 -13.37
CA VAL A 76 8.60 0.37 -14.11
C VAL A 76 9.51 0.18 -15.32
N MET A 77 9.82 1.25 -16.05
CA MET A 77 10.71 1.21 -17.21
C MET A 77 12.15 0.81 -16.84
N VAL A 78 12.71 1.37 -15.76
CA VAL A 78 14.09 1.05 -15.32
C VAL A 78 14.17 -0.40 -14.79
N VAL A 79 13.18 -0.81 -14.01
CA VAL A 79 13.12 -2.17 -13.46
C VAL A 79 12.93 -3.19 -14.58
N SER A 80 12.05 -2.94 -15.54
CA SER A 80 11.80 -3.85 -16.66
C SER A 80 13.05 -4.03 -17.53
N GLN A 81 13.78 -2.94 -17.83
CA GLN A 81 15.06 -3.02 -18.55
C GLN A 81 16.11 -3.85 -17.80
N SER A 82 16.19 -3.70 -16.48
CA SER A 82 17.12 -4.46 -15.66
C SER A 82 16.78 -5.95 -15.65
N ILE A 83 15.49 -6.28 -15.58
CA ILE A 83 15.00 -7.66 -15.65
C ILE A 83 15.28 -8.25 -17.03
N ASP A 84 14.98 -7.54 -18.11
CA ASP A 84 15.21 -8.02 -19.48
C ASP A 84 16.71 -8.26 -19.75
N THR A 85 17.58 -7.37 -19.28
CA THR A 85 19.03 -7.53 -19.34
C THR A 85 19.51 -8.74 -18.52
N PHE A 86 18.88 -9.00 -17.38
CA PHE A 86 19.18 -10.17 -16.55
C PHE A 86 18.74 -11.47 -17.23
N MET A 87 17.52 -11.51 -17.81
CA MET A 87 16.99 -12.68 -18.51
C MET A 87 17.82 -13.04 -19.75
N THR A 88 18.20 -12.03 -20.55
CA THR A 88 19.01 -12.24 -21.74
C THR A 88 20.44 -12.74 -21.44
N ARG A 89 21.00 -12.35 -20.29
CA ARG A 89 22.34 -12.81 -19.84
C ARG A 89 22.30 -14.07 -18.97
N MET A 90 21.13 -14.53 -18.57
CA MET A 90 20.95 -15.70 -17.71
C MET A 90 21.64 -16.98 -18.26
N PRO A 91 21.56 -17.32 -19.56
CA PRO A 91 22.26 -18.49 -20.10
C PRO A 91 23.79 -18.38 -19.95
N ALA A 92 24.34 -17.18 -20.10
CA ALA A 92 25.77 -16.93 -19.92
C ALA A 92 26.20 -17.02 -18.44
N TYR A 93 25.35 -16.59 -17.50
CA TYR A 93 25.59 -16.78 -16.07
C TYR A 93 25.52 -18.25 -15.66
N GLN A 94 24.59 -19.02 -16.24
CA GLN A 94 24.51 -20.47 -16.03
C GLN A 94 25.77 -21.18 -16.54
N ALA A 95 26.22 -20.87 -17.76
CA ALA A 95 27.44 -21.47 -18.31
C ALA A 95 28.67 -21.20 -17.42
N ARG A 96 28.83 -19.96 -16.93
CA ARG A 96 29.92 -19.61 -16.00
C ARG A 96 29.81 -20.34 -14.66
N LEU A 97 28.62 -20.43 -14.08
CA LEU A 97 28.40 -21.17 -12.84
C LEU A 97 28.70 -22.66 -13.01
N GLN A 98 28.32 -23.25 -14.14
CA GLN A 98 28.66 -24.63 -14.46
C GLN A 98 30.17 -24.83 -14.55
N THR A 99 30.90 -23.90 -15.19
CA THR A 99 32.37 -23.98 -15.26
C THR A 99 33.00 -23.91 -13.88
N VAL A 100 32.58 -22.95 -13.04
CA VAL A 100 33.06 -22.82 -11.66
C VAL A 100 32.78 -24.08 -10.87
N VAL A 101 31.54 -24.61 -10.92
CA VAL A 101 31.18 -25.84 -10.20
C VAL A 101 32.06 -27.01 -10.67
N VAL A 102 32.22 -27.20 -11.99
CA VAL A 102 33.08 -28.25 -12.56
C VAL A 102 34.53 -28.13 -12.09
N ASP A 103 35.07 -26.91 -11.98
CA ASP A 103 36.42 -26.65 -11.47
C ASP A 103 36.55 -26.93 -9.96
N PHE A 104 35.45 -26.81 -9.20
CA PHE A 104 35.41 -27.10 -7.77
C PHE A 104 35.17 -28.57 -7.43
N LEU A 105 34.53 -29.35 -8.31
CA LEU A 105 34.30 -30.79 -8.12
C LEU A 105 35.56 -31.62 -7.75
N PRO A 106 36.73 -31.46 -8.40
CA PRO A 106 37.92 -32.23 -8.03
C PRO A 106 38.45 -31.93 -6.61
N TYR A 107 38.12 -30.77 -6.04
CA TYR A 107 38.44 -30.46 -4.64
C TYR A 107 37.47 -31.14 -3.67
N LEU A 108 36.21 -31.32 -4.03
CA LEU A 108 35.21 -32.03 -3.23
C LEU A 108 35.40 -33.55 -3.25
N GLU A 109 35.77 -34.12 -4.39
CA GLU A 109 36.13 -35.55 -4.51
C GLU A 109 37.32 -35.91 -3.60
N ARG A 110 38.24 -34.97 -3.39
CA ARG A 110 39.37 -35.12 -2.46
C ARG A 110 38.96 -35.20 -0.99
N TRP A 111 37.74 -34.80 -0.66
CA TRP A 111 37.13 -34.88 0.67
C TRP A 111 36.10 -36.01 0.80
N ASP A 112 36.06 -36.95 -0.16
CA ASP A 112 35.19 -38.13 -0.18
C ASP A 112 33.69 -37.80 -0.13
N ILE A 113 33.29 -36.64 -0.65
CA ILE A 113 31.89 -36.23 -0.79
C ILE A 113 31.41 -36.65 -2.18
N PRO A 114 30.52 -37.66 -2.32
CA PRO A 114 29.97 -38.03 -3.61
C PRO A 114 29.00 -36.96 -4.08
N VAL A 115 29.45 -36.10 -4.99
CA VAL A 115 28.63 -35.07 -5.62
C VAL A 115 28.24 -35.52 -7.01
N ASP A 116 26.96 -35.87 -7.18
CA ASP A 116 26.44 -36.33 -8.46
C ASP A 116 26.24 -35.15 -9.42
N ARG A 117 26.98 -35.14 -10.54
CA ARG A 117 27.01 -34.02 -11.50
C ARG A 117 25.63 -33.75 -12.09
N ASP A 118 24.85 -34.81 -12.31
CA ASP A 118 23.55 -34.73 -12.95
C ASP A 118 22.50 -34.06 -12.06
N VAL A 119 22.63 -34.19 -10.73
CA VAL A 119 21.75 -33.56 -9.73
C VAL A 119 21.96 -32.06 -9.70
N ILE A 120 23.21 -31.58 -9.73
CA ILE A 120 23.49 -30.13 -9.75
C ILE A 120 23.00 -29.50 -11.06
N MET A 121 23.19 -30.18 -12.19
CA MET A 121 22.76 -29.69 -13.50
C MET A 121 21.23 -29.65 -13.64
N THR A 122 20.51 -30.57 -13.00
CA THR A 122 19.03 -30.57 -12.98
C THR A 122 18.41 -29.62 -11.96
N HIS A 123 19.13 -29.20 -10.92
CA HIS A 123 18.63 -28.17 -9.99
C HIS A 123 18.89 -26.73 -10.46
N LEU A 124 19.84 -26.51 -11.38
CA LEU A 124 20.07 -25.22 -12.04
C LEU A 124 19.09 -24.94 -13.19
N ASN A 125 17.80 -25.20 -12.96
CA ASN A 125 16.76 -24.97 -13.95
C ASN A 125 16.32 -23.49 -13.98
N PRO A 126 16.38 -22.80 -15.15
CA PRO A 126 16.01 -21.39 -15.27
C PRO A 126 14.57 -21.09 -14.84
N SER A 127 13.68 -22.09 -14.94
CA SER A 127 12.27 -22.02 -14.59
C SER A 127 12.02 -21.67 -13.12
N GLN A 128 12.83 -22.15 -12.18
CA GLN A 128 12.67 -21.82 -10.75
C GLN A 128 13.08 -20.38 -10.45
N MET A 129 14.16 -19.90 -11.07
CA MET A 129 14.60 -18.50 -10.96
C MET A 129 13.60 -17.53 -11.59
N MET A 130 12.99 -17.89 -12.72
CA MET A 130 11.90 -17.11 -13.34
C MET A 130 10.71 -16.93 -12.38
N GLY A 131 10.35 -17.99 -11.64
CA GLY A 131 9.32 -17.93 -10.60
C GLY A 131 9.64 -16.96 -9.46
N LEU A 132 10.89 -16.97 -8.96
CA LEU A 132 11.35 -16.05 -7.91
C LEU A 132 11.39 -14.60 -8.37
N ILE A 133 11.83 -14.36 -9.61
CA ILE A 133 11.86 -13.01 -10.18
C ILE A 133 10.43 -12.50 -10.39
N GLY A 134 9.54 -13.35 -10.91
CA GLY A 134 8.13 -13.03 -11.08
C GLY A 134 7.41 -12.70 -9.76
N SER A 135 7.64 -13.49 -8.71
CA SER A 135 7.02 -13.24 -7.39
C SER A 135 7.58 -12.00 -6.71
N THR A 136 8.88 -11.71 -6.86
CA THR A 136 9.51 -10.48 -6.36
C THR A 136 8.98 -9.25 -7.08
N LEU A 137 8.89 -9.32 -8.42
CA LEU A 137 8.33 -8.23 -9.24
C LEU A 137 6.86 -7.99 -8.89
N SER A 138 6.07 -9.05 -8.72
CA SER A 138 4.68 -8.96 -8.28
C SER A 138 4.55 -8.34 -6.88
N SER A 139 5.42 -8.74 -5.94
CA SER A 139 5.44 -8.17 -4.59
C SER A 139 5.79 -6.69 -4.58
N ILE A 140 6.79 -6.28 -5.36
CA ILE A 140 7.15 -4.86 -5.53
C ILE A 140 6.00 -4.09 -6.19
N GLY A 141 5.37 -4.65 -7.23
CA GLY A 141 4.22 -4.04 -7.89
C GLY A 141 3.02 -3.86 -6.95
N SER A 142 2.79 -4.85 -6.08
CA SER A 142 1.75 -4.80 -5.04
C SER A 142 2.04 -3.73 -3.99
N LEU A 143 3.28 -3.64 -3.51
CA LEU A 143 3.71 -2.60 -2.59
C LEU A 143 3.55 -1.20 -3.20
N LEU A 144 3.95 -1.03 -4.47
CA LEU A 144 3.84 0.24 -5.17
C LEU A 144 2.37 0.66 -5.33
N THR A 145 1.49 -0.28 -5.69
CA THR A 145 0.04 -0.05 -5.79
C THR A 145 -0.57 0.34 -4.44
N ASN A 146 -0.19 -0.34 -3.36
CA ASN A 146 -0.67 -0.01 -2.02
C ASN A 146 -0.16 1.37 -1.55
N LEU A 147 1.12 1.66 -1.78
CA LEU A 147 1.70 2.95 -1.43
C LEU A 147 1.07 4.08 -2.23
N PHE A 148 0.81 3.86 -3.52
CA PHE A 148 0.07 4.80 -4.38
C PHE A 148 -1.28 5.15 -3.75
N LEU A 149 -2.05 4.14 -3.33
CA LEU A 149 -3.37 4.31 -2.72
C LEU A 149 -3.27 5.11 -1.40
N VAL A 150 -2.32 4.75 -0.54
CA VAL A 150 -2.06 5.48 0.72
C VAL A 150 -1.73 6.95 0.43
N VAL A 151 -0.77 7.22 -0.46
CA VAL A 151 -0.36 8.59 -0.81
C VAL A 151 -1.53 9.37 -1.39
N PHE A 152 -2.34 8.74 -2.24
CA PHE A 152 -3.55 9.34 -2.79
C PHE A 152 -4.54 9.75 -1.69
N ILE A 153 -4.82 8.86 -0.72
CA ILE A 153 -5.70 9.19 0.40
C ILE A 153 -5.11 10.32 1.25
N VAL A 154 -3.81 10.27 1.57
CA VAL A 154 -3.14 11.35 2.33
C VAL A 154 -3.35 12.69 1.65
N ILE A 155 -3.15 12.76 0.33
CA ILE A 155 -3.32 13.99 -0.45
C ILE A 155 -4.77 14.48 -0.38
N PHE A 156 -5.74 13.61 -0.60
CA PHE A 156 -7.16 13.97 -0.48
C PHE A 156 -7.52 14.47 0.92
N LEU A 157 -7.04 13.80 1.97
CA LEU A 157 -7.31 14.14 3.35
C LEU A 157 -6.71 15.51 3.71
N LEU A 158 -5.47 15.78 3.30
CA LEU A 158 -4.82 17.08 3.51
C LEU A 158 -5.48 18.22 2.71
N LEU A 159 -5.95 17.95 1.49
CA LEU A 159 -6.70 18.92 0.68
C LEU A 159 -8.08 19.20 1.26
N GLU A 160 -8.73 18.17 1.78
CA GLU A 160 -9.98 18.31 2.50
C GLU A 160 -9.76 19.17 3.74
N GLU A 161 -8.74 18.92 4.57
CA GLU A 161 -8.38 19.78 5.72
C GLU A 161 -8.27 21.25 5.31
N ALA A 162 -7.57 21.55 4.20
CA ALA A 162 -7.36 22.92 3.73
C ALA A 162 -8.65 23.61 3.23
N THR A 163 -9.60 22.86 2.67
CA THR A 163 -10.84 23.41 2.08
C THR A 163 -12.07 23.20 2.98
N PHE A 164 -11.91 22.46 4.08
CA PHE A 164 -13.01 22.03 4.95
C PHE A 164 -13.74 23.22 5.55
N SER A 165 -13.00 24.23 6.02
CA SER A 165 -13.62 25.43 6.61
C SER A 165 -14.49 26.20 5.63
N ASP A 166 -14.13 26.25 4.35
CA ASP A 166 -14.88 27.00 3.34
C ASP A 166 -16.13 26.24 2.90
N LYS A 167 -16.02 24.91 2.73
CA LYS A 167 -17.18 24.03 2.45
C LYS A 167 -18.18 24.03 3.62
N LEU A 168 -17.68 24.00 4.86
CA LEU A 168 -18.51 24.01 6.05
C LEU A 168 -19.29 25.32 6.18
N LYS A 169 -18.63 26.47 5.95
CA LYS A 169 -19.29 27.79 5.91
C LYS A 169 -20.34 27.90 4.80
N ALA A 170 -20.06 27.35 3.62
CA ALA A 170 -21.01 27.32 2.51
C ALA A 170 -22.21 26.39 2.75
N ALA A 171 -22.04 25.30 3.52
CA ALA A 171 -23.09 24.34 3.84
C ALA A 171 -23.95 24.75 5.05
N LEU A 172 -23.43 25.61 5.94
CA LEU A 172 -24.11 26.10 7.14
C LEU A 172 -24.38 27.62 7.14
N PRO A 173 -24.92 28.24 6.08
CA PRO A 173 -25.18 29.68 6.05
C PRO A 173 -26.26 30.14 7.04
N ASN A 174 -27.09 29.21 7.55
CA ASN A 174 -28.18 29.49 8.49
C ASN A 174 -27.97 28.87 9.89
N ALA A 175 -26.79 28.31 10.18
CA ALA A 175 -26.53 27.67 11.49
C ALA A 175 -26.58 28.69 12.63
N GLU A 176 -26.12 29.92 12.42
CA GLU A 176 -26.30 31.02 13.37
C GLU A 176 -27.79 31.25 13.70
N HIS A 177 -28.68 31.23 12.70
CA HIS A 177 -30.12 31.46 12.89
C HIS A 177 -30.81 30.31 13.66
N SER A 178 -30.41 29.06 13.42
CA SER A 178 -30.95 27.91 14.17
C SER A 178 -30.42 27.84 15.60
N LEU A 179 -29.17 28.24 15.86
CA LEU A 179 -28.61 28.35 17.21
C LEU A 179 -29.27 29.48 18.01
N GLN A 180 -29.58 30.62 17.36
CA GLN A 180 -30.32 31.71 17.99
C GLN A 180 -31.75 31.30 18.37
N ASN A 181 -32.47 30.62 17.49
CA ASN A 181 -33.82 30.11 17.80
C ASN A 181 -33.83 29.02 18.88
N ALA A 182 -32.81 28.15 18.93
CA ALA A 182 -32.68 27.14 19.97
C ALA A 182 -32.31 27.75 21.34
N SER A 183 -31.52 28.83 21.36
CA SER A 183 -31.20 29.55 22.61
C SER A 183 -32.43 30.21 23.25
N GLY A 184 -33.43 30.61 22.45
CA GLY A 184 -34.72 31.13 22.95
C GLY A 184 -35.62 30.08 23.60
N LEU A 185 -35.39 28.78 23.35
CA LEU A 185 -36.12 27.67 23.96
C LEU A 185 -35.54 27.22 25.32
N CYS A 186 -34.33 27.65 25.68
CA CYS A 186 -33.65 27.27 26.93
C CYS A 186 -33.73 28.37 28.02
N VAL A 187 -34.40 29.49 27.74
CA VAL A 187 -34.53 30.66 28.66
C VAL A 187 -35.99 30.87 29.10
N LYS A 188 -36.89 29.92 28.84
CA LYS A 188 -38.29 29.95 29.29
C LYS A 188 -38.63 28.73 30.11
#